data_AF-A0A8J7DA41-F1
#
_entry.id   AF-A0A8J7DA41-F1
#
_cell.length_a   1.000
_cell.length_b   1.000
_cell.length_c   1.000
_cell.angle_alpha   90.00
_cell.angle_beta   90.00
_cell.angle_gamma   90.00
#
_symmetry.space_group_name_H-M   'P 1'
#
loop_
_entity.id
_entity.type
_entity.pdbx_description
1 polymer ?
#
loop_
_entity_poly.entity_id
_entity_poly.type
_entity_poly.pdbx_seq_one_letter_code
_entity_poly.pdbx_strand_id
1 'polypeptide(L)' 'MACLTLRPGISLRLKEQPHDLPDFILEKYQDGYCWIYQRDWGPNVHLRVSVAQIAIPRTCQLRR' A
#
# COMPACT_ATOMS: atom_id res chain seq x y z
N MET A 1 10.57 -17.20 6.02
CA MET A 1 9.26 -16.52 6.15
C MET A 1 9.50 -15.04 6.08
N ALA A 2 9.10 -14.38 4.99
CA ALA A 2 9.34 -12.95 4.80
C ALA A 2 8.30 -12.18 5.61
N CYS A 3 8.72 -11.60 6.73
CA CYS A 3 7.92 -10.65 7.49
C CYS A 3 7.87 -9.35 6.69
N LEU A 4 6.79 -9.16 5.92
CA LEU A 4 6.53 -7.97 5.12
C LEU A 4 6.57 -6.74 6.04
N THR A 5 7.64 -5.95 5.94
CA THR A 5 7.72 -4.72 6.70
C THR A 5 6.94 -3.65 5.95
N LEU A 6 5.69 -3.43 6.35
CA LEU A 6 4.90 -2.28 5.90
C LEU A 6 5.59 -1.02 6.41
N ARG A 7 6.36 -0.37 5.53
CA ARG A 7 7.08 0.87 5.84
C ARG A 7 6.46 2.02 5.05
N PRO A 8 6.32 3.21 5.65
CA PRO A 8 6.00 4.42 4.91
C PRO A 8 6.88 4.59 3.66
N GLY A 9 6.28 5.01 2.55
CA GLY A 9 6.94 5.28 1.27
C GLY A 9 6.95 4.12 0.29
N ILE A 10 6.41 2.95 0.63
CA ILE A 10 6.26 1.83 -0.32
C ILE A 10 5.01 1.98 -1.18
N SER A 11 5.09 1.53 -2.43
CA SER A 11 3.94 1.40 -3.33
C SER A 11 3.15 0.12 -3.01
N LEU A 12 1.83 0.21 -2.99
CA LEU A 12 0.90 -0.84 -2.65
C LEU A 12 -0.27 -0.86 -3.64
N ARG A 13 -0.82 -2.05 -3.89
CA ARG A 13 -2.10 -2.23 -4.58
C ARG A 13 -3.15 -2.79 -3.64
N LEU A 14 -4.42 -2.55 -3.94
CA LEU A 14 -5.54 -3.21 -3.27
C LEU A 14 -5.93 -4.49 -4.04
N LYS A 15 -6.49 -5.48 -3.35
CA LYS A 15 -6.87 -6.78 -3.93
C LYS A 15 -7.90 -6.69 -5.07
N GLU A 16 -8.75 -5.69 -5.03
CA GLU A 16 -9.81 -5.45 -6.03
C GLU A 16 -9.56 -4.16 -6.81
N GLN A 17 -8.31 -3.68 -6.82
CA GLN A 17 -7.95 -2.49 -7.57
C GLN A 17 -8.04 -2.76 -9.08
N PRO A 18 -8.78 -1.93 -9.84
CA PRO A 18 -8.78 -2.00 -11.30
C PRO A 18 -7.36 -1.87 -11.85
N HIS A 19 -7.03 -2.59 -12.92
CA HIS A 19 -5.69 -2.56 -13.49
C HIS A 19 -5.30 -1.16 -13.99
N ASP A 20 -6.29 -0.38 -14.42
CA ASP A 20 -6.15 0.99 -14.91
C ASP A 20 -5.87 2.03 -13.82
N LEU A 21 -6.03 1.65 -12.54
CA LEU A 21 -5.76 2.53 -11.41
C LEU A 21 -4.26 2.40 -11.02
N PRO A 22 -3.51 3.51 -10.91
CA PRO A 22 -2.10 3.46 -10.53
C PRO A 22 -1.92 3.08 -9.05
N ASP A 23 -0.70 2.69 -8.70
CA ASP A 23 -0.38 2.21 -7.35
C ASP A 23 -0.54 3.30 -6.29
N PHE A 24 -0.95 2.89 -5.10
CA PHE A 24 -1.04 3.77 -3.94
C PHE A 24 0.28 3.81 -3.18
N ILE A 25 0.55 4.92 -2.50
CA ILE A 25 1.73 5.05 -1.63
C ILE A 25 1.29 4.93 -0.19
N LEU A 26 1.97 4.07 0.58
CA LEU A 26 1.75 3.97 2.02
C LEU A 26 2.33 5.19 2.73
N GLU A 27 1.49 5.96 3.41
CA GLU A 27 1.93 7.06 4.26
C GLU A 27 2.18 6.59 5.69
N LYS A 28 1.23 5.84 6.25
CA LYS A 28 1.30 5.41 7.64
C LYS A 28 0.64 4.06 7.83
N TYR A 29 1.23 3.25 8.70
CA TYR A 29 0.65 2.00 9.18
C TYR A 29 0.44 2.09 10.69
N GLN A 30 -0.78 1.86 11.14
CA GLN A 30 -1.12 1.85 12.56
C GLN A 30 -2.31 0.91 12.81
N ASP A 31 -2.18 0.04 13.81
CA ASP A 31 -3.27 -0.81 14.32
C ASP A 31 -3.94 -1.70 13.25
N GLY A 32 -3.17 -2.26 12.31
CA GLY A 32 -3.74 -3.09 11.24
C GLY A 32 -4.43 -2.30 10.11
N TYR A 33 -4.38 -0.97 10.16
CA TYR A 33 -4.85 -0.07 9.11
C TYR A 33 -3.69 0.66 8.45
N CYS A 34 -3.82 0.86 7.15
CA CYS A 34 -2.91 1.64 6.34
C CYS A 34 -3.60 2.91 5.85
N TRP A 35 -2.89 4.02 5.97
CA TRP A 35 -3.22 5.27 5.31
C TRP A 35 -2.43 5.32 4.03
N ILE A 36 -3.16 5.32 2.92
CA ILE A 36 -2.59 5.34 1.58
C ILE A 36 -3.06 6.59 0.86
N TYR A 37 -2.25 7.09 -0.06
CA TYR A 37 -2.62 8.22 -0.90
C TYR A 37 -2.18 7.95 -2.34
N GLN A 38 -2.79 8.66 -3.27
CA GLN A 38 -2.46 8.59 -4.68
C GLN A 38 -2.13 9.99 -5.17
N ARG A 39 -1.01 10.15 -5.90
CA ARG A 39 -0.58 11.46 -6.39
C ARG A 39 -1.60 12.10 -7.34
N ASP A 40 -2.29 11.29 -8.13
CA ASP A 40 -3.29 11.77 -9.09
C ASP A 40 -4.59 12.25 -8.44
N TRP A 41 -4.89 11.83 -7.21
CA TRP A 41 -6.12 12.24 -6.50
C TRP A 41 -5.97 13.59 -5.78
N GLY A 42 -4.75 14.11 -5.74
CA GLY A 42 -4.40 15.35 -5.06
C GLY A 42 -3.77 15.11 -3.68
N PRO A 43 -3.05 16.13 -3.15
CA PRO A 43 -2.18 15.98 -1.97
C PRO A 43 -2.92 15.75 -0.65
N ASN A 44 -4.23 15.97 -0.62
CA ASN A 44 -5.05 15.91 0.61
C ASN A 44 -6.00 14.71 0.64
N VAL A 45 -5.90 13.80 -0.34
CA VAL A 45 -6.79 12.63 -0.41
C VAL A 45 -6.06 11.42 0.15
N HIS A 46 -6.40 11.09 1.39
CA HIS A 46 -5.86 9.93 2.11
C HIS A 46 -6.98 8.92 2.33
N LEU A 47 -6.73 7.67 1.99
CA LEU A 47 -7.63 6.55 2.17
C LEU A 47 -7.15 5.70 3.34
N ARG A 48 -8.07 5.40 4.26
CA ARG A 48 -7.84 4.41 5.30
C ARG A 48 -8.32 3.06 4.80
N VAL A 49 -7.41 2.10 4.65
CA VAL A 49 -7.72 0.73 4.23
C VAL A 49 -7.21 -0.27 5.25
N SER A 50 -7.86 -1.42 5.36
CA SER A 50 -7.34 -2.51 6.19
C SER A 50 -6.16 -3.19 5.51
N VAL A 51 -5.14 -3.62 6.26
CA VAL A 51 -4.04 -4.44 5.71
C VAL A 51 -4.54 -5.69 5.01
N ALA A 52 -5.68 -6.25 5.44
CA ALA A 52 -6.29 -7.41 4.81
C ALA A 52 -6.72 -7.15 3.35
N GLN A 53 -6.95 -5.90 2.96
CA GLN A 53 -7.37 -5.51 1.61
C GLN A 53 -6.18 -5.17 0.69
N ILE A 54 -4.96 -5.12 1.22
CA ILE A 54 -3.76 -4.79 0.46
C ILE A 54 -3.28 -6.05 -0.27
N ALA A 55 -3.21 -5.96 -1.60
CA ALA A 55 -2.53 -6.91 -2.45
C ALA A 55 -1.04 -6.60 -2.42
N ILE A 56 -0.33 -7.19 -1.46
CA ILE A 56 1.12 -7.04 -1.37
C ILE A 56 1.74 -7.85 -2.50
N PRO A 57 2.43 -7.23 -3.47
CA PRO A 57 3.09 -7.97 -4.53
C PRO A 57 4.16 -8.88 -3.89
N ARG A 58 4.21 -10.15 -4.31
CA ARG A 58 5.14 -11.16 -3.78
C ARG A 58 6.63 -10.81 -4.02
N THR A 59 6.93 -9.67 -4.65
CA THR A 59 8.25 -9.27 -5.15
C THR A 59 9.14 -8.56 -4.13
N CYS A 60 8.72 -8.38 -2.86
CA CYS A 60 9.68 -8.07 -1.77
C CYS A 60 10.50 -9.31 -1.35
N GLN A 61 10.96 -10.10 -2.32
CA GLN A 61 12.06 -11.03 -2.17
C GLN A 61 13.30 -10.39 -2.80
N LEU A 62 14.41 -10.36 -2.05
CA LEU A 62 15.72 -9.76 -2.36
C LEU A 62 15.87 -8.26 -2.06
N ARG A 63 16.51 -7.96 -0.92
CA ARG A 63 17.96 -7.73 -0.95
C ARG A 63 18.61 -8.44 0.24
N ARG A 64 19.53 -9.34 -0.08
CA ARG A 64 20.58 -9.84 0.84
C ARG A 64 21.58 -8.73 1.07
#